data_AF-A0A9Q1B0B0-F1
#
_entry.id   AF-A0A9Q1B0B0-F1
#
_cell.length_a   1.000
_cell.length_b   1.000
_cell.length_c   1.000
_cell.angle_alpha   90.00
_cell.angle_beta   90.00
_cell.angle_gamma   90.00
#
_symmetry.space_group_name_H-M   'P 1'
#
loop_
_entity.id
_entity.type
_entity.pdbx_description
1 polymer ?
#
loop_
_entity_poly.entity_id
_entity_poly.type
_entity_poly.pdbx_seq_one_letter_code
_entity_poly.pdbx_strand_id
1 'polypeptide(L)'
;MSGARAAGGGGGGRPGMAPASSFGSRRYQAGDDFSPREARRDSGESEAWDQAESEGQTRSSEEWQPPHLGAYVVIPPNPTRREQLQKIANKELEDLAKWKDQHKPGPITLLPQKLGGRASEAEVRQKQQLEHIQAKYKQKLKKEEYGRIKREAEEADMLKKKAAQREKAKRLEEKRRQQEQQRQQRLEEDHYLKTVEFLSRLDIGSSKRTSCETESSTLESTAWARSRAHRQMQRQEENRMLQKMKEEQREKAELLALKQRKEERRRREAHQNEQQRVNNAFLDRLQNNSQPDGIYQSGCLGNMHFTTDSWESEYFY
;
A
#
# COMPACT_ATOMS: atom_id res chain seq x y z
N MET A 1 -38.35 -32.64 11.91
CA MET A 1 -38.33 -32.03 10.56
C MET A 1 -37.13 -31.12 10.49
N SER A 2 -36.17 -31.53 9.67
CA SER A 2 -34.89 -30.89 9.45
C SER A 2 -35.01 -29.62 8.61
N GLY A 3 -34.19 -28.62 8.89
CA GLY A 3 -34.00 -27.45 8.04
C GLY A 3 -32.68 -26.76 8.37
N ALA A 4 -31.68 -26.98 7.54
CA ALA A 4 -30.29 -26.56 7.68
C ALA A 4 -29.98 -25.18 7.06
N ARG A 5 -28.73 -24.73 7.25
CA ARG A 5 -27.91 -23.73 6.51
C ARG A 5 -27.84 -22.32 7.15
N ALA A 6 -26.75 -21.57 7.12
CA ALA A 6 -25.35 -21.76 6.69
C ALA A 6 -24.52 -20.55 7.18
N ALA A 7 -23.19 -20.69 7.19
CA ALA A 7 -22.17 -19.75 7.65
C ALA A 7 -21.79 -18.62 6.65
N GLY A 8 -21.03 -17.63 7.15
CA GLY A 8 -20.20 -16.67 6.40
C GLY A 8 -20.07 -15.33 7.15
N GLY A 9 -18.95 -14.99 7.81
CA GLY A 9 -17.69 -14.48 7.22
C GLY A 9 -17.87 -12.99 6.86
N GLY A 10 -17.31 -11.97 7.53
CA GLY A 10 -15.91 -11.74 7.89
C GLY A 10 -15.30 -10.70 6.92
N GLY A 11 -14.85 -9.53 7.41
CA GLY A 11 -14.03 -8.61 6.59
C GLY A 11 -14.13 -7.12 6.93
N GLY A 12 -13.24 -6.65 7.81
CA GLY A 12 -13.03 -5.22 8.09
C GLY A 12 -12.07 -4.56 7.11
N GLY A 13 -12.43 -3.38 6.60
CA GLY A 13 -11.58 -2.55 5.74
C GLY A 13 -10.95 -1.37 6.51
N ARG A 14 -9.65 -1.16 6.33
CA ARG A 14 -8.90 0.04 6.77
C ARG A 14 -8.95 1.13 5.68
N PRO A 15 -8.92 2.43 6.03
CA PRO A 15 -8.68 3.49 5.05
C PRO A 15 -7.18 3.78 4.86
N GLY A 16 -6.79 4.01 3.60
CA GLY A 16 -5.47 4.46 3.17
C GLY A 16 -5.31 5.99 3.25
N MET A 17 -4.05 6.43 3.35
CA MET A 17 -3.62 7.83 3.24
C MET A 17 -2.86 8.04 1.92
N ALA A 18 -3.06 9.23 1.35
CA ALA A 18 -2.48 9.71 0.09
C ALA A 18 -1.02 10.19 0.23
N PRO A 19 -0.26 10.32 -0.89
CA PRO A 19 1.19 10.51 -0.89
C PRO A 19 1.65 11.97 -0.92
N ALA A 20 2.92 12.17 -0.52
CA ALA A 20 3.64 13.42 -0.51
C ALA A 20 4.37 13.70 -1.86
N SER A 21 4.30 14.95 -2.31
CA SER A 21 5.14 15.59 -3.33
C SER A 21 6.42 16.13 -2.66
N SER A 22 7.63 15.75 -3.08
CA SER A 22 8.43 16.29 -4.21
C SER A 22 9.46 17.36 -3.79
N PHE A 23 10.73 16.94 -3.88
CA PHE A 23 11.94 17.67 -4.33
C PHE A 23 12.44 18.95 -3.65
N GLY A 24 13.75 18.92 -3.34
CA GLY A 24 14.56 20.08 -2.93
C GLY A 24 16.08 19.77 -2.95
N SER A 25 16.63 19.77 -4.16
CA SER A 25 18.02 19.98 -4.62
C SER A 25 19.26 19.82 -3.72
N ARG A 26 20.08 18.85 -4.18
CA ARG A 26 21.54 18.83 -4.38
C ARG A 26 22.26 20.20 -4.41
N ARG A 27 23.33 20.35 -3.62
CA ARG A 27 24.48 21.23 -3.85
C ARG A 27 25.75 20.47 -3.46
N TYR A 28 26.48 19.95 -4.45
CA TYR A 28 27.88 19.55 -4.28
C TYR A 28 28.74 20.75 -4.66
N GLN A 29 29.64 21.17 -3.78
CA GLN A 29 30.77 22.01 -4.17
C GLN A 29 31.90 21.09 -4.60
N ALA A 30 32.33 21.31 -5.84
CA ALA A 30 33.57 20.80 -6.39
C ALA A 30 34.75 21.43 -5.65
N GLY A 31 35.72 20.60 -5.32
CA GLY A 31 37.06 21.00 -4.94
C GLY A 31 38.00 20.11 -5.73
N ASP A 32 38.50 20.68 -6.82
CA ASP A 32 39.63 20.19 -7.59
C ASP A 32 40.85 20.01 -6.69
N ASP A 33 41.62 18.95 -6.94
CA ASP A 33 43.09 18.93 -6.78
C ASP A 33 43.62 17.66 -7.47
N PHE A 34 43.61 17.69 -8.81
CA PHE A 34 44.62 16.99 -9.59
C PHE A 34 45.81 17.95 -9.71
N SER A 35 46.94 17.57 -9.11
CA SER A 35 48.23 18.10 -9.53
C SER A 35 49.09 16.95 -10.06
N PRO A 36 49.67 17.09 -11.28
CA PRO A 36 50.50 16.08 -11.92
C PRO A 36 51.99 16.29 -11.60
N ARG A 37 52.82 15.32 -12.04
CA ARG A 37 54.30 15.37 -12.16
C ARG A 37 55.02 15.03 -10.83
N GLU A 38 55.94 14.08 -10.78
CA GLU A 38 57.12 13.95 -11.65
C GLU A 38 57.45 12.50 -12.01
N ALA A 39 57.53 12.23 -13.32
CA ALA A 39 58.31 11.12 -13.84
C ALA A 39 59.78 11.56 -13.87
N ARG A 40 60.58 11.09 -12.90
CA ARG A 40 62.02 11.06 -13.07
C ARG A 40 62.34 9.93 -14.06
N ARG A 41 62.64 10.34 -15.29
CA ARG A 41 63.57 9.59 -16.15
C ARG A 41 64.93 9.74 -15.49
N ASP A 42 65.51 8.63 -15.04
CA ASP A 42 66.95 8.56 -14.94
C ASP A 42 67.44 7.67 -16.08
N SER A 43 68.23 8.32 -16.92
CA SER A 43 68.93 7.80 -18.07
C SER A 43 70.36 7.54 -17.65
N GLY A 44 70.78 6.29 -17.73
CA GLY A 44 72.12 5.82 -17.42
C GLY A 44 72.00 4.40 -16.86
N GLU A 45 72.64 3.36 -17.37
CA GLU A 45 73.70 3.25 -18.35
C GLU A 45 73.45 1.96 -19.11
N SER A 46 73.64 2.03 -20.43
CA SER A 46 73.81 0.89 -21.29
C SER A 46 75.12 0.24 -20.89
N GLU A 47 75.09 -0.82 -20.07
CA GLU A 47 76.28 -1.66 -19.89
C GLU A 47 76.56 -2.40 -21.19
N ALA A 48 77.57 -1.84 -21.86
CA ALA A 48 78.23 -2.36 -23.02
C ALA A 48 78.72 -3.78 -22.73
N TRP A 49 78.45 -4.66 -23.68
CA TRP A 49 79.18 -5.90 -23.82
C TRP A 49 80.64 -5.56 -24.11
N ASP A 50 81.51 -5.65 -23.09
CA ASP A 50 82.95 -5.60 -23.31
C ASP A 50 83.39 -6.89 -24.02
N GLN A 51 83.46 -6.75 -25.35
CA GLN A 51 84.32 -7.51 -26.24
C GLN A 51 85.60 -6.70 -26.44
N ALA A 52 86.70 -7.16 -25.84
CA ALA A 52 88.08 -6.94 -26.29
C ALA A 52 89.00 -7.68 -25.30
N GLU A 53 90.03 -8.43 -25.64
CA GLU A 53 90.66 -8.90 -26.86
C GLU A 53 91.45 -10.15 -26.40
N SER A 54 91.39 -11.30 -27.07
CA SER A 54 92.27 -11.65 -28.19
C SER A 54 93.73 -11.24 -28.00
N GLU A 55 94.40 -11.81 -26.98
CA GLU A 55 95.84 -12.00 -27.05
C GLU A 55 96.14 -13.34 -27.72
N GLY A 56 96.45 -13.26 -29.02
CA GLY A 56 97.02 -14.36 -29.77
C GLY A 56 98.52 -14.45 -29.51
N GLN A 57 98.99 -15.56 -28.96
CA GLN A 57 100.28 -16.11 -29.40
C GLN A 57 100.39 -17.61 -29.07
N THR A 58 100.10 -18.40 -30.10
CA THR A 58 100.84 -19.62 -30.48
C THR A 58 101.24 -20.58 -29.37
N ARG A 59 100.36 -21.53 -29.04
CA ARG A 59 100.76 -22.91 -28.78
C ARG A 59 99.76 -23.86 -29.42
N SER A 60 100.28 -24.60 -30.41
CA SER A 60 99.79 -25.89 -30.90
C SER A 60 98.27 -26.06 -30.91
N SER A 61 97.68 -25.79 -32.07
CA SER A 61 96.42 -26.40 -32.47
C SER A 61 96.64 -27.92 -32.52
N GLU A 62 96.48 -28.57 -31.37
CA GLU A 62 96.20 -30.00 -31.33
C GLU A 62 94.72 -30.16 -31.65
N GLU A 63 94.52 -30.84 -32.76
CA GLU A 63 93.26 -31.25 -33.38
C GLU A 63 92.30 -31.90 -32.35
N TRP A 64 91.42 -31.11 -31.77
CA TRP A 64 90.26 -31.62 -31.02
C TRP A 64 89.08 -31.80 -31.98
N GLN A 65 89.13 -32.85 -32.79
CA GLN A 65 87.96 -33.39 -33.48
C GLN A 65 87.21 -34.28 -32.46
N PRO A 66 85.97 -33.96 -32.05
CA PRO A 66 85.21 -34.87 -31.20
C PRO A 66 84.95 -36.17 -31.97
N PRO A 67 84.96 -37.35 -31.34
CA PRO A 67 84.72 -38.60 -32.04
C PRO A 67 83.36 -38.58 -32.75
N HIS A 68 83.38 -38.62 -34.09
CA HIS A 68 82.19 -38.68 -34.93
C HIS A 68 81.66 -40.12 -34.96
N LEU A 69 80.54 -40.39 -34.30
CA LEU A 69 79.84 -41.68 -34.37
C LEU A 69 78.72 -41.56 -35.40
N GLY A 70 79.08 -41.58 -36.69
CA GLY A 70 78.14 -41.38 -37.80
C GLY A 70 77.71 -39.92 -37.97
N ALA A 71 76.40 -39.66 -38.05
CA ALA A 71 75.84 -38.33 -38.34
C ALA A 71 75.81 -37.36 -37.14
N TYR A 72 76.34 -37.75 -35.97
CA TYR A 72 76.34 -36.94 -34.76
C TYR A 72 77.75 -36.80 -34.17
N VAL A 73 78.00 -35.61 -33.62
CA VAL A 73 79.23 -35.24 -32.91
C VAL A 73 78.98 -35.38 -31.42
N VAL A 74 79.72 -36.25 -30.73
CA VAL A 74 79.63 -36.40 -29.26
C VAL A 74 80.62 -35.44 -28.61
N ILE A 75 80.10 -34.36 -28.04
CA ILE A 75 80.90 -33.38 -27.28
C ILE A 75 81.01 -33.87 -25.83
N PRO A 76 82.21 -34.21 -25.33
CA PRO A 76 82.39 -34.67 -23.96
C PRO A 76 82.11 -33.55 -22.95
N PRO A 77 81.54 -33.88 -21.77
CA PRO A 77 81.21 -32.89 -20.75
C PRO A 77 82.49 -32.21 -20.24
N ASN A 78 82.56 -30.88 -20.37
CA ASN A 78 83.66 -30.11 -19.85
C ASN A 78 83.57 -30.03 -18.31
N PRO A 79 84.52 -30.64 -17.56
CA PRO A 79 84.45 -30.71 -16.10
C PRO A 79 84.58 -29.33 -15.45
N THR A 80 85.40 -28.43 -16.00
CA THR A 80 85.61 -27.10 -15.42
C THR A 80 84.38 -26.22 -15.58
N ARG A 81 83.71 -26.28 -16.75
CA ARG A 81 82.43 -25.59 -16.98
C ARG A 81 81.33 -26.12 -16.06
N ARG A 82 81.30 -27.43 -15.81
CA ARG A 82 80.33 -28.04 -14.87
C ARG A 82 80.56 -27.56 -13.44
N GLU A 83 81.80 -27.55 -12.96
CA GLU A 83 82.14 -27.05 -11.62
C GLU A 83 81.82 -25.56 -11.46
N GLN A 84 82.08 -24.74 -12.49
CA GLN A 84 81.70 -23.32 -12.50
C GLN A 84 80.19 -23.15 -12.40
N LEU A 85 79.40 -23.92 -13.16
CA LEU A 85 77.94 -23.88 -13.09
C LEU A 85 77.42 -24.31 -11.71
N GLN A 86 78.04 -25.34 -11.11
CA GLN A 86 77.68 -25.77 -9.76
C GLN A 86 78.00 -24.70 -8.71
N LYS A 87 79.14 -24.02 -8.82
CA LYS A 87 79.51 -22.91 -7.92
C LYS A 87 78.52 -21.75 -8.04
N ILE A 88 78.14 -21.38 -9.26
CA ILE A 88 77.16 -20.32 -9.51
C ILE A 88 75.80 -20.73 -8.94
N ALA A 89 75.31 -21.93 -9.23
CA ALA A 89 74.03 -22.42 -8.73
C ALA A 89 73.98 -22.44 -7.20
N ASN A 90 75.04 -22.89 -6.54
CA ASN A 90 75.12 -22.90 -5.08
C ASN A 90 75.11 -21.48 -4.50
N LYS A 91 75.86 -20.56 -5.13
CA LYS A 91 75.88 -19.16 -4.72
C LYS A 91 74.52 -18.47 -4.87
N GLU A 92 73.83 -18.71 -5.99
CA GLU A 92 72.48 -18.18 -6.23
C GLU A 92 71.46 -18.70 -5.21
N LEU A 93 71.56 -19.98 -4.80
CA LEU A 93 70.73 -20.53 -3.74
C LEU A 93 70.96 -19.83 -2.39
N GLU A 94 72.22 -19.56 -2.05
CA GLU A 94 72.57 -18.82 -0.82
C GLU A 94 72.05 -17.37 -0.88
N ASP A 95 72.21 -16.70 -2.02
CA ASP A 95 71.75 -15.32 -2.20
C ASP A 95 70.21 -15.22 -2.14
N LEU A 96 69.51 -16.20 -2.71
CA LEU A 96 68.05 -16.30 -2.61
C LEU A 96 67.59 -16.54 -1.16
N ALA A 97 68.30 -17.36 -0.39
CA ALA A 97 68.01 -17.58 1.01
C ALA A 97 68.16 -16.28 1.82
N LYS A 98 69.25 -15.54 1.62
CA LYS A 98 69.48 -14.23 2.25
C LYS A 98 68.41 -13.21 1.85
N TRP A 99 68.02 -13.17 0.57
CA TRP A 99 66.96 -12.29 0.09
C TRP A 99 65.62 -12.61 0.79
N LYS A 100 65.27 -13.89 0.86
CA LYS A 100 64.05 -14.32 1.58
C LYS A 100 64.10 -13.89 3.03
N ASP A 101 65.23 -14.07 3.72
CA ASP A 101 65.42 -13.68 5.11
C ASP A 101 65.31 -12.15 5.32
N GLN A 102 65.89 -11.35 4.41
CA GLN A 102 65.81 -9.89 4.45
C GLN A 102 64.40 -9.37 4.15
N HIS A 103 63.64 -10.07 3.31
CA HIS A 103 62.29 -9.69 2.88
C HIS A 103 61.18 -10.45 3.61
N LYS A 104 61.47 -11.14 4.72
CA LYS A 104 60.39 -11.72 5.54
C LYS A 104 59.55 -10.59 6.14
N PRO A 105 58.24 -10.53 5.87
CA PRO A 105 57.38 -9.60 6.59
C PRO A 105 57.42 -9.93 8.08
N GLY A 106 57.59 -8.90 8.91
CA GLY A 106 57.64 -9.06 10.36
C GLY A 106 56.30 -9.55 10.94
N PRO A 107 56.31 -10.19 12.12
CA PRO A 107 55.08 -10.56 12.82
C PRO A 107 54.21 -9.33 13.08
N ILE A 108 52.97 -9.36 12.58
CA ILE A 108 52.01 -8.28 12.81
C ILE A 108 51.52 -8.36 14.26
N THR A 109 52.05 -7.52 15.14
CA THR A 109 51.67 -7.37 16.56
C THR A 109 50.60 -6.29 16.78
N LEU A 110 49.81 -5.98 15.76
CA LEU A 110 48.71 -5.01 15.88
C LEU A 110 47.55 -5.65 16.65
N LEU A 111 47.08 -4.97 17.70
CA LEU A 111 45.84 -5.34 18.38
C LEU A 111 44.66 -5.12 17.42
N PRO A 112 43.72 -6.08 17.30
CA PRO A 112 42.55 -5.90 16.45
C PRO A 112 41.72 -4.70 16.95
N GLN A 113 41.67 -3.65 16.13
CA GLN A 113 40.85 -2.48 16.40
C GLN A 113 39.39 -2.82 16.06
N LYS A 114 38.50 -2.81 17.07
CA LYS A 114 37.06 -2.98 16.85
C LYS A 114 36.51 -1.76 16.10
N LEU A 115 36.42 -1.86 14.79
CA LEU A 115 35.68 -0.92 13.93
C LEU A 115 34.19 -1.26 14.00
N GLY A 116 33.45 -0.64 14.92
CA GLY A 116 32.01 -0.87 15.10
C GLY A 116 31.38 0.00 16.19
N GLY A 117 30.05 0.14 16.16
CA GLY A 117 29.27 1.03 17.03
C GLY A 117 29.48 0.80 18.54
N ARG A 118 29.20 1.84 19.34
CA ARG A 118 29.41 1.85 20.81
C ARG A 118 28.45 0.95 21.60
N ALA A 119 27.35 0.52 20.99
CA ALA A 119 26.32 -0.28 21.63
C ALA A 119 26.56 -1.77 21.35
N SER A 120 26.30 -2.60 22.36
CA SER A 120 26.31 -4.05 22.18
C SER A 120 25.13 -4.47 21.30
N GLU A 121 25.32 -5.52 20.50
CA GLU A 121 24.26 -6.07 19.65
C GLU A 121 23.00 -6.41 20.46
N ALA A 122 23.17 -6.94 21.67
CA ALA A 122 22.07 -7.29 22.56
C ALA A 122 21.23 -6.07 22.97
N GLU A 123 21.88 -4.93 23.24
CA GLU A 123 21.22 -3.67 23.59
C GLU A 123 20.42 -3.12 22.41
N VAL A 124 20.99 -3.17 21.21
CA VAL A 124 20.30 -2.75 19.98
C VAL A 124 19.07 -3.62 19.74
N ARG A 125 19.20 -4.94 19.89
CA ARG A 125 18.06 -5.88 19.74
C ARG A 125 16.97 -5.63 20.79
N GLN A 126 17.34 -5.42 22.05
CA GLN A 126 16.38 -5.11 23.11
C GLN A 126 15.65 -3.79 22.82
N LYS A 127 16.38 -2.74 22.42
CA LYS A 127 15.80 -1.46 22.08
C LYS A 127 14.82 -1.57 20.91
N GLN A 128 15.19 -2.31 19.86
CA GLN A 128 14.31 -2.57 18.72
C GLN A 128 13.02 -3.30 19.14
N GLN A 129 13.11 -4.27 20.04
CA GLN A 129 11.93 -4.97 20.58
C GLN A 129 11.01 -4.03 21.36
N LEU A 130 11.58 -3.19 22.24
CA LEU A 130 10.81 -2.22 23.02
C LEU A 130 10.13 -1.18 22.13
N GLU A 131 10.84 -0.64 21.14
CA GLU A 131 10.29 0.30 20.17
C GLU A 131 9.14 -0.33 19.37
N HIS A 132 9.30 -1.58 18.94
CA HIS A 132 8.24 -2.32 18.25
C HIS A 132 6.99 -2.46 19.13
N ILE A 133 7.13 -2.82 20.40
CA ILE A 133 6.02 -2.94 21.36
C ILE A 133 5.33 -1.59 21.56
N GLN A 134 6.09 -0.52 21.78
CA GLN A 134 5.54 0.82 21.96
C GLN A 134 4.80 1.32 20.71
N ALA A 135 5.37 1.11 19.53
CA ALA A 135 4.74 1.49 18.26
C ALA A 135 3.41 0.73 18.06
N LYS A 136 3.40 -0.58 18.35
CA LYS A 136 2.19 -1.41 18.31
C LYS A 136 1.11 -0.89 19.26
N TYR A 137 1.48 -0.49 20.47
CA TYR A 137 0.54 0.05 21.45
C TYR A 137 -0.04 1.41 21.01
N LYS A 138 0.82 2.34 20.57
CA LYS A 138 0.40 3.64 20.02
C LYS A 138 -0.55 3.47 18.84
N GLN A 139 -0.30 2.50 17.96
CA GLN A 139 -1.18 2.21 16.83
C GLN A 139 -2.55 1.67 17.27
N LYS A 140 -2.60 0.84 18.33
CA LYS A 140 -3.87 0.36 18.89
C LYS A 140 -4.71 1.51 19.44
N LEU A 141 -4.11 2.39 20.25
CA LEU A 141 -4.80 3.56 20.81
C LEU A 141 -5.42 4.44 19.71
N LYS A 142 -4.63 4.78 18.68
CA LYS A 142 -5.14 5.60 17.56
C LYS A 142 -6.34 4.96 16.84
N LYS A 143 -6.36 3.64 16.68
CA LYS A 143 -7.49 2.93 16.07
C LYS A 143 -8.72 2.94 16.96
N GLU A 144 -8.53 2.77 18.25
CA GLU A 144 -9.61 2.77 19.23
C GLU A 144 -10.25 4.16 19.35
N GLU A 145 -9.44 5.21 19.44
CA GLU A 145 -9.92 6.61 19.45
C GLU A 145 -10.69 6.95 18.18
N TYR A 146 -10.14 6.60 17.00
CA TYR A 146 -10.86 6.76 15.74
C TYR A 146 -12.20 6.01 15.74
N GLY A 147 -12.21 4.77 16.24
CA GLY A 147 -13.42 3.97 16.38
C GLY A 147 -14.42 4.56 17.39
N ARG A 148 -13.95 5.24 18.44
CA ARG A 148 -14.80 5.93 19.42
C ARG A 148 -15.45 7.16 18.80
N ILE A 149 -14.65 8.03 18.18
CA ILE A 149 -15.13 9.25 17.50
C ILE A 149 -16.15 8.90 16.41
N LYS A 150 -15.89 7.84 15.63
CA LYS A 150 -16.82 7.39 14.59
C LYS A 150 -18.17 6.95 15.18
N ARG A 151 -18.16 6.18 16.27
CA ARG A 151 -19.40 5.76 16.96
C ARG A 151 -20.15 6.94 17.56
N GLU A 152 -19.46 7.86 18.23
CA GLU A 152 -20.06 9.08 18.79
C GLU A 152 -20.75 9.93 17.70
N ALA A 153 -20.12 10.07 16.52
CA ALA A 153 -20.71 10.77 15.39
C ALA A 153 -21.96 10.06 14.84
N GLU A 154 -21.90 8.73 14.67
CA GLU A 154 -23.05 7.93 14.22
C GLU A 154 -24.22 7.99 15.22
N GLU A 155 -23.94 7.92 16.53
CA GLU A 155 -24.94 8.06 17.59
C GLU A 155 -25.56 9.46 17.61
N ALA A 156 -24.76 10.52 17.46
CA ALA A 156 -25.26 11.89 17.38
C ALA A 156 -26.20 12.08 16.19
N ASP A 157 -25.88 11.51 15.02
CA ASP A 157 -26.74 11.58 13.84
C ASP A 157 -28.03 10.77 14.01
N MET A 158 -27.96 9.61 14.68
CA MET A 158 -29.14 8.84 15.05
C MET A 158 -30.05 9.60 16.02
N LEU A 159 -29.47 10.27 17.01
CA LEU A 159 -30.22 11.12 17.95
C LEU A 159 -30.90 12.29 17.23
N LYS A 160 -30.21 12.97 16.31
CA LYS A 160 -30.79 14.03 15.47
C LYS A 160 -31.98 13.51 14.66
N LYS A 161 -31.83 12.37 14.00
CA LYS A 161 -32.92 11.73 13.23
C LYS A 161 -34.12 11.38 14.11
N LYS A 162 -33.88 10.81 15.30
CA LYS A 162 -34.91 10.50 16.29
C LYS A 162 -35.62 11.77 16.79
N ALA A 163 -34.88 12.83 17.12
CA ALA A 163 -35.43 14.10 17.56
C ALA A 163 -36.33 14.75 16.48
N ALA A 164 -35.87 14.76 15.22
CA ALA A 164 -36.66 15.25 14.10
C ALA A 164 -37.94 14.43 13.89
N GLN A 165 -37.88 13.10 14.04
CA GLN A 165 -39.09 12.26 13.98
C GLN A 165 -40.06 12.55 15.12
N ARG A 166 -39.56 12.75 16.35
CA ARG A 166 -40.37 13.13 17.51
C ARG A 166 -41.05 14.48 17.31
N GLU A 167 -40.33 15.48 16.81
CA GLU A 167 -40.88 16.81 16.51
C GLU A 167 -41.96 16.73 15.43
N LYS A 168 -41.73 15.96 14.36
CA LYS A 168 -42.75 15.69 13.34
C LYS A 168 -43.99 15.01 13.91
N ALA A 169 -43.81 14.01 14.78
CA ALA A 169 -44.92 13.30 15.43
C ALA A 169 -45.72 14.26 16.33
N LYS A 170 -45.04 15.05 17.16
CA LYS A 170 -45.67 16.06 18.03
C LYS A 170 -46.46 17.08 17.20
N ARG A 171 -45.86 17.61 16.13
CA ARG A 171 -46.51 18.57 15.24
C ARG A 171 -47.75 17.99 14.56
N LEU A 172 -47.71 16.70 14.20
CA LEU A 172 -48.85 16.00 13.61
C LEU A 172 -49.98 15.82 14.65
N GLU A 173 -49.63 15.44 15.87
CA GLU A 173 -50.56 15.28 16.98
C GLU A 173 -51.25 16.60 17.36
N GLU A 174 -50.49 17.70 17.42
CA GLU A 174 -51.04 19.04 17.67
C GLU A 174 -52.08 19.45 16.60
N LYS A 175 -51.80 19.20 15.32
CA LYS A 175 -52.77 19.45 14.24
C LYS A 175 -54.02 18.58 14.39
N ARG A 176 -53.85 17.30 14.72
CA ARG A 176 -54.98 16.40 14.97
C ARG A 176 -55.83 16.88 16.15
N ARG A 177 -55.18 17.35 17.23
CA ARG A 177 -55.86 17.90 18.40
C ARG A 177 -56.65 19.17 18.05
N GLN A 178 -56.08 20.08 17.27
CA GLN A 178 -56.78 21.28 16.78
C GLN A 178 -58.01 20.92 15.94
N GLN A 179 -57.87 19.95 15.02
CA GLN A 179 -58.99 19.50 14.20
C GLN A 179 -60.10 18.86 15.03
N GLU A 180 -59.74 18.03 16.02
CA GLU A 180 -60.71 17.41 16.93
C GLU A 180 -61.42 18.47 17.79
N GLN A 181 -60.70 19.49 18.26
CA GLN A 181 -61.28 20.63 18.99
C GLN A 181 -62.29 21.39 18.14
N GLN A 182 -61.96 21.70 16.88
CA GLN A 182 -62.90 22.34 15.96
C GLN A 182 -64.12 21.46 15.68
N ARG A 183 -63.92 20.13 15.59
CA ARG A 183 -65.03 19.19 15.42
C ARG A 183 -65.95 19.18 16.64
N GLN A 184 -65.38 19.23 17.85
CA GLN A 184 -66.13 19.32 19.10
C GLN A 184 -66.91 20.62 19.19
N GLN A 185 -66.28 21.77 18.90
CA GLN A 185 -66.93 23.08 18.90
C GLN A 185 -68.12 23.12 17.95
N ARG A 186 -67.97 22.69 16.69
CA ARG A 186 -69.10 22.64 15.75
C ARG A 186 -70.22 21.70 16.21
N LEU A 187 -69.87 20.56 16.81
CA LEU A 187 -70.87 19.64 17.32
C LEU A 187 -71.64 20.25 18.49
N GLU A 188 -70.97 21.00 19.35
CA GLU A 188 -71.57 21.72 20.47
C GLU A 188 -72.47 22.86 19.98
N GLU A 189 -72.01 23.65 18.98
CA GLU A 189 -72.82 24.67 18.31
C GLU A 189 -74.07 24.06 17.65
N ASP A 190 -73.91 22.97 16.89
CA ASP A 190 -75.03 22.25 16.27
C ASP A 190 -76.01 21.72 17.32
N HIS A 191 -75.49 21.18 18.43
CA HIS A 191 -76.30 20.69 19.54
C HIS A 191 -77.08 21.85 20.20
N TYR A 192 -76.41 22.97 20.46
CA TYR A 192 -77.02 24.18 21.00
C TYR A 192 -78.13 24.69 20.09
N LEU A 193 -77.86 24.87 18.80
CA LEU A 193 -78.85 25.34 17.82
C LEU A 193 -80.05 24.39 17.75
N LYS A 194 -79.83 23.08 17.71
CA LYS A 194 -80.92 22.08 17.74
C LYS A 194 -81.75 22.16 19.01
N THR A 195 -81.13 22.36 20.17
CA THR A 195 -81.87 22.53 21.43
C THR A 195 -82.70 23.80 21.43
N VAL A 196 -82.17 24.92 20.92
CA VAL A 196 -82.90 26.20 20.81
C VAL A 196 -84.05 26.08 19.81
N GLU A 197 -83.84 25.44 18.65
CA GLU A 197 -84.91 25.18 17.69
C GLU A 197 -86.00 24.29 18.30
N PHE A 198 -85.62 23.25 19.03
CA PHE A 198 -86.57 22.37 19.71
C PHE A 198 -87.42 23.12 20.75
N LEU A 199 -86.79 23.95 21.59
CA LEU A 199 -87.49 24.79 22.57
C LEU A 199 -88.40 25.81 21.88
N SER A 200 -87.93 26.44 20.81
CA SER A 200 -88.73 27.40 20.01
C SER A 200 -89.97 26.72 19.40
N ARG A 201 -89.87 25.47 18.95
CA ARG A 201 -91.01 24.67 18.46
C ARG A 201 -92.02 24.34 19.58
N LEU A 202 -91.57 24.21 20.83
CA LEU A 202 -92.45 23.99 21.98
C LEU A 202 -93.15 25.29 22.39
N ASP A 203 -92.44 26.43 22.40
CA ASP A 203 -92.98 27.74 22.75
C ASP A 203 -94.02 28.27 21.74
N ILE A 204 -93.91 27.90 20.45
CA ILE A 204 -94.89 28.26 19.41
C ILE A 204 -96.23 27.48 19.57
N GLY A 205 -96.29 26.48 20.45
CA GLY A 205 -97.50 25.75 20.75
C GLY A 205 -97.92 24.79 19.65
N SER A 206 -98.70 23.78 20.04
CA SER A 206 -99.31 22.68 19.28
C SER A 206 -100.26 23.11 18.14
N SER A 207 -99.86 24.05 17.28
CA SER A 207 -100.67 24.51 16.15
C SER A 207 -100.55 23.54 14.97
N LYS A 208 -101.54 22.65 14.89
CA LYS A 208 -102.01 21.92 13.70
C LYS A 208 -100.95 21.13 12.93
N ARG A 209 -100.83 19.85 13.27
CA ARG A 209 -100.36 18.78 12.37
C ARG A 209 -101.13 18.88 11.05
N THR A 210 -100.54 19.48 10.04
CA THR A 210 -101.01 19.40 8.65
C THR A 210 -99.99 18.62 7.85
N SER A 211 -100.52 17.64 7.13
CA SER A 211 -99.87 16.70 6.23
C SER A 211 -98.78 17.37 5.39
N CYS A 212 -97.52 16.95 5.56
CA CYS A 212 -96.46 17.28 4.61
C CYS A 212 -96.41 16.16 3.56
N GLU A 213 -96.87 16.52 2.37
CA GLU A 213 -96.89 15.69 1.17
C GLU A 213 -95.48 15.47 0.61
N THR A 214 -95.29 14.26 0.10
CA THR A 214 -94.03 13.62 -0.26
C THR A 214 -93.64 13.93 -1.71
N GLU A 215 -93.34 15.19 -2.05
CA GLU A 215 -92.89 15.54 -3.43
C GLU A 215 -91.38 15.83 -3.57
N SER A 216 -90.59 15.85 -2.48
CA SER A 216 -89.15 16.22 -2.52
C SER A 216 -88.18 15.09 -2.95
N SER A 217 -88.65 13.84 -3.06
CA SER A 217 -87.78 12.66 -3.18
C SER A 217 -86.91 12.60 -4.46
N THR A 218 -87.40 13.11 -5.60
CA THR A 218 -86.72 12.97 -6.90
C THR A 218 -85.66 14.06 -7.15
N LEU A 219 -85.86 15.27 -6.62
CA LEU A 219 -84.89 16.38 -6.72
C LEU A 219 -83.71 16.20 -5.76
N GLU A 220 -83.95 15.66 -4.57
CA GLU A 220 -82.89 15.34 -3.60
C GLU A 220 -81.91 14.29 -4.17
N SER A 221 -82.41 13.24 -4.83
CA SER A 221 -81.57 12.19 -5.45
C SER A 221 -80.52 12.76 -6.42
N THR A 222 -80.90 13.79 -7.19
CA THR A 222 -80.01 14.49 -8.14
C THR A 222 -79.00 15.41 -7.44
N ALA A 223 -79.34 15.99 -6.28
CA ALA A 223 -78.41 16.79 -5.46
C ALA A 223 -77.35 15.90 -4.78
N TRP A 224 -77.74 14.73 -4.26
CA TRP A 224 -76.82 13.75 -3.66
C TRP A 224 -75.84 13.17 -4.69
N ALA A 225 -76.29 12.90 -5.92
CA ALA A 225 -75.43 12.46 -7.01
C ALA A 225 -74.34 13.49 -7.36
N ARG A 226 -74.71 14.77 -7.44
CA ARG A 226 -73.76 15.90 -7.69
C ARG A 226 -72.74 16.05 -6.56
N SER A 227 -73.18 15.96 -5.30
CA SER A 227 -72.29 16.00 -4.13
C SER A 227 -71.32 14.81 -4.08
N ARG A 228 -71.76 13.61 -4.48
CA ARG A 228 -70.88 12.44 -4.59
C ARG A 228 -69.85 12.59 -5.70
N ALA A 229 -70.25 13.06 -6.88
CA ALA A 229 -69.35 13.32 -8.00
C ALA A 229 -68.28 14.36 -7.65
N HIS A 230 -68.66 15.44 -6.97
CA HIS A 230 -67.74 16.45 -6.47
C HIS A 230 -66.71 15.87 -5.48
N ARG A 231 -67.17 15.10 -4.49
CA ARG A 231 -66.28 14.39 -3.55
C ARG A 231 -65.39 13.34 -4.23
N GLN A 232 -65.83 12.77 -5.35
CA GLN A 232 -65.04 11.83 -6.14
C GLN A 232 -63.94 12.57 -6.91
N MET A 233 -64.27 13.70 -7.53
CA MET A 233 -63.33 14.55 -8.26
C MET A 233 -62.23 15.10 -7.34
N GLN A 234 -62.58 15.61 -6.16
CA GLN A 234 -61.60 16.07 -5.17
C GLN A 234 -60.63 14.96 -4.75
N ARG A 235 -61.14 13.75 -4.48
CA ARG A 235 -60.29 12.59 -4.17
C ARG A 235 -59.37 12.20 -5.32
N GLN A 236 -59.81 12.34 -6.57
CA GLN A 236 -58.99 12.08 -7.75
C GLN A 236 -57.87 13.11 -7.90
N GLU A 237 -58.15 14.39 -7.67
CA GLU A 237 -57.12 15.44 -7.67
C GLU A 237 -56.11 15.26 -6.54
N GLU A 238 -56.56 14.98 -5.32
CA GLU A 238 -55.68 14.67 -4.19
C GLU A 238 -54.79 13.46 -4.49
N ASN A 239 -55.36 12.38 -5.05
CA ASN A 239 -54.58 11.22 -5.46
C ASN A 239 -53.55 11.55 -6.55
N ARG A 240 -53.92 12.39 -7.53
CA ARG A 240 -53.00 12.85 -8.57
C ARG A 240 -51.84 13.65 -8.00
N MET A 241 -52.11 14.53 -7.03
CA MET A 241 -51.08 15.29 -6.32
C MET A 241 -50.18 14.39 -5.47
N LEU A 242 -50.76 13.42 -4.75
CA LEU A 242 -50.00 12.43 -3.99
C LEU A 242 -49.08 11.60 -4.88
N GLN A 243 -49.55 11.25 -6.09
CA GLN A 243 -48.76 10.50 -7.05
C GLN A 243 -47.57 11.30 -7.57
N LYS A 244 -47.78 12.59 -7.94
CA LYS A 244 -46.69 13.50 -8.31
C LYS A 244 -45.64 13.63 -7.19
N MET A 245 -46.09 13.83 -5.94
CA MET A 245 -45.18 13.91 -4.79
C MET A 245 -44.37 12.61 -4.58
N LYS A 246 -44.96 11.44 -4.85
CA LYS A 246 -44.23 10.16 -4.79
C LYS A 246 -43.20 10.04 -5.91
N GLU A 247 -43.54 10.46 -7.12
CA GLU A 247 -42.63 10.45 -8.28
C GLU A 247 -41.43 11.39 -8.02
N GLU A 248 -41.67 12.61 -7.54
CA GLU A 248 -40.59 13.52 -7.16
C GLU A 248 -39.66 12.95 -6.07
N GLN A 249 -40.21 12.23 -5.08
CA GLN A 249 -39.38 11.55 -4.09
C GLN A 249 -38.55 10.42 -4.70
N ARG A 250 -39.11 9.67 -5.66
CA ARG A 250 -38.38 8.63 -6.41
C ARG A 250 -37.25 9.23 -7.24
N GLU A 251 -37.52 10.30 -7.98
CA GLU A 251 -36.50 11.01 -8.76
C GLU A 251 -35.36 11.54 -7.88
N LYS A 252 -35.69 12.13 -6.72
CA LYS A 252 -34.69 12.57 -5.74
C LYS A 252 -33.85 11.40 -5.22
N ALA A 253 -34.46 10.26 -4.94
CA ALA A 253 -33.75 9.06 -4.51
C ALA A 253 -32.83 8.52 -5.61
N GLU A 254 -33.30 8.49 -6.86
CA GLU A 254 -32.54 8.05 -8.02
C GLU A 254 -31.31 8.96 -8.26
N LEU A 255 -31.49 10.28 -8.16
CA LEU A 255 -30.39 11.24 -8.29
C LEU A 255 -29.30 11.01 -7.23
N LEU A 256 -29.69 10.74 -5.99
CA LEU A 256 -28.76 10.43 -4.90
C LEU A 256 -28.05 9.09 -5.15
N ALA A 257 -28.78 8.05 -5.58
CA ALA A 257 -28.22 6.76 -5.94
C ALA A 257 -27.21 6.87 -7.09
N LEU A 258 -27.51 7.71 -8.09
CA LEU A 258 -26.62 7.97 -9.22
C LEU A 258 -25.33 8.67 -8.79
N LYS A 259 -25.41 9.66 -7.87
CA LYS A 259 -24.23 10.28 -7.27
C LYS A 259 -23.37 9.26 -6.51
N GLN A 260 -23.99 8.45 -5.66
CA GLN A 260 -23.28 7.39 -4.91
C GLN A 260 -22.60 6.40 -5.85
N ARG A 261 -23.30 5.93 -6.88
CA ARG A 261 -22.76 5.01 -7.89
C ARG A 261 -21.57 5.60 -8.64
N LYS A 262 -21.61 6.89 -8.99
CA LYS A 262 -20.48 7.61 -9.61
C LYS A 262 -19.28 7.68 -8.66
N GLU A 263 -19.51 7.99 -7.39
CA GLU A 263 -18.43 8.06 -6.40
C GLU A 263 -17.80 6.69 -6.16
N GLU A 264 -18.60 5.64 -5.99
CA GLU A 264 -18.09 4.27 -5.87
C GLU A 264 -17.29 3.84 -7.09
N ARG A 265 -17.76 4.19 -8.29
CA ARG A 265 -17.02 3.90 -9.53
C ARG A 265 -15.65 4.59 -9.51
N ARG A 266 -15.59 5.88 -9.15
CA ARG A 266 -14.32 6.61 -8.98
C ARG A 266 -13.41 5.95 -7.95
N ARG A 267 -13.96 5.44 -6.83
CA ARG A 267 -13.17 4.73 -5.81
C ARG A 267 -12.60 3.41 -6.36
N ARG A 268 -13.40 2.64 -7.10
CA ARG A 268 -12.94 1.39 -7.74
C ARG A 268 -11.87 1.66 -8.80
N GLU A 269 -12.10 2.65 -9.67
CA GLU A 269 -11.13 3.09 -10.67
C GLU A 269 -9.82 3.56 -10.03
N ALA A 270 -9.89 4.36 -8.97
CA ALA A 270 -8.70 4.80 -8.24
C ALA A 270 -7.92 3.62 -7.62
N HIS A 271 -8.62 2.66 -7.03
CA HIS A 271 -8.01 1.45 -6.49
C HIS A 271 -7.37 0.59 -7.58
N GLN A 272 -8.04 0.42 -8.73
CA GLN A 272 -7.48 -0.30 -9.87
C GLN A 272 -6.25 0.41 -10.45
N ASN A 273 -6.29 1.73 -10.62
CA ASN A 273 -5.15 2.52 -11.08
C ASN A 273 -3.97 2.44 -10.11
N GLU A 274 -4.23 2.43 -8.80
CA GLU A 274 -3.18 2.23 -7.79
C GLU A 274 -2.53 0.85 -7.93
N GLN A 275 -3.33 -0.21 -8.09
CA GLN A 275 -2.82 -1.56 -8.35
C GLN A 275 -1.97 -1.63 -9.63
N GLN A 276 -2.44 -1.01 -10.72
CA GLN A 276 -1.69 -0.92 -11.97
C GLN A 276 -0.37 -0.15 -11.77
N ARG A 277 -0.38 0.98 -11.04
CA ARG A 277 0.83 1.75 -10.75
C ARG A 277 1.86 0.94 -9.97
N VAL A 278 1.41 0.23 -8.93
CA VAL A 278 2.31 -0.62 -8.11
C VAL A 278 2.84 -1.79 -8.93
N ASN A 279 2.01 -2.40 -9.78
CA ASN A 279 2.45 -3.50 -10.65
C ASN A 279 3.48 -3.01 -11.68
N ASN A 280 3.22 -1.89 -12.37
CA ASN A 280 4.17 -1.31 -13.31
C ASN A 280 5.47 -0.92 -12.62
N ALA A 281 5.43 -0.27 -11.45
CA ALA A 281 6.63 0.05 -10.67
C ALA A 281 7.41 -1.21 -10.23
N PHE A 282 6.72 -2.34 -10.02
CA PHE A 282 7.37 -3.62 -9.76
C PHE A 282 8.07 -4.17 -11.02
N LEU A 283 7.42 -4.12 -12.18
CA LEU A 283 8.01 -4.53 -13.46
C LEU A 283 9.21 -3.66 -13.85
N ASP A 284 9.14 -2.34 -13.66
CA ASP A 284 10.24 -1.40 -13.92
C ASP A 284 11.47 -1.75 -13.07
N ARG A 285 11.26 -2.14 -11.80
CA ARG A 285 12.35 -2.61 -10.93
C ARG A 285 12.97 -3.90 -11.45
N LEU A 286 12.17 -4.84 -11.94
CA LEU A 286 12.69 -6.07 -12.53
C LEU A 286 13.51 -5.79 -13.80
N GLN A 287 13.05 -4.86 -14.65
CA GLN A 287 13.76 -4.49 -15.88
C GLN A 287 15.05 -3.72 -15.60
N ASN A 288 15.06 -2.79 -14.64
CA ASN A 288 16.28 -2.09 -14.24
C ASN A 288 17.31 -3.03 -13.61
N ASN A 289 16.88 -4.12 -12.97
CA ASN A 289 17.77 -5.19 -12.49
C ASN A 289 18.28 -6.12 -13.62
N SER A 290 17.76 -5.99 -14.84
CA SER A 290 18.14 -6.80 -16.02
C SER A 290 19.05 -6.06 -17.01
N GLN A 291 19.26 -4.75 -16.83
CA GLN A 291 20.22 -3.96 -17.59
C GLN A 291 21.61 -4.10 -16.93
N PRO A 292 22.67 -4.50 -17.65
CA PRO A 292 23.99 -4.79 -17.07
C PRO A 292 24.86 -3.54 -16.88
N ASP A 293 24.28 -2.36 -16.68
CA ASP A 293 25.06 -1.12 -16.48
C ASP A 293 24.66 -0.44 -15.17
N GLY A 294 25.55 -0.57 -14.17
CA GLY A 294 25.54 0.30 -13.00
C GLY A 294 25.72 -0.41 -11.66
N ILE A 295 26.94 -0.86 -11.39
CA ILE A 295 27.59 -0.84 -10.07
C ILE A 295 26.77 -1.49 -8.93
N TYR A 296 27.14 -2.74 -8.63
CA TYR A 296 26.84 -3.48 -7.40
C TYR A 296 26.69 -2.58 -6.17
N GLN A 297 25.46 -2.41 -5.70
CA GLN A 297 25.19 -2.07 -4.30
C GLN A 297 24.05 -2.92 -3.74
N SER A 298 24.42 -3.72 -2.74
CA SER A 298 23.56 -4.28 -1.69
C SER A 298 22.66 -5.44 -2.14
N GLY A 299 22.83 -6.67 -1.67
CA GLY A 299 23.15 -7.08 -0.30
C GLY A 299 22.03 -7.98 0.19
N CYS A 300 22.37 -9.19 0.60
CA CYS A 300 21.50 -10.25 1.15
C CYS A 300 20.77 -11.13 0.12
N LEU A 301 21.26 -12.35 -0.04
CA LEU A 301 20.64 -13.64 0.38
C LEU A 301 21.51 -14.73 -0.28
N GLY A 302 22.37 -15.42 0.46
CA GLY A 302 21.95 -16.54 1.28
C GLY A 302 22.17 -17.83 0.49
N ASN A 303 23.40 -18.35 0.57
CA ASN A 303 23.75 -19.70 0.11
C ASN A 303 22.85 -20.70 0.86
N MET A 304 21.83 -21.25 0.20
CA MET A 304 21.14 -22.46 0.66
C MET A 304 21.57 -23.62 -0.24
N HIS A 305 22.38 -24.51 0.32
CA HIS A 305 22.44 -25.89 -0.15
C HIS A 305 21.05 -26.50 0.02
N PHE A 306 20.36 -26.77 -1.09
CA PHE A 306 19.29 -27.75 -1.11
C PHE A 306 19.93 -29.13 -1.00
N THR A 307 19.90 -29.71 0.21
CA THR A 307 19.98 -31.16 0.33
C THR A 307 18.64 -31.71 -0.15
N THR A 308 18.61 -32.10 -1.41
CA THR A 308 17.64 -33.06 -1.94
C THR A 308 17.86 -34.35 -1.17
N ASP A 309 16.93 -34.72 -0.28
CA ASP A 309 16.71 -36.12 0.07
C ASP A 309 15.37 -36.31 0.83
N SER A 310 14.66 -37.35 0.39
CA SER A 310 13.66 -38.12 1.14
C SER A 310 12.25 -37.53 1.31
N TRP A 311 11.47 -37.62 0.23
CA TRP A 311 10.05 -38.02 0.33
C TRP A 311 9.77 -39.03 -0.79
N GLU A 312 10.34 -40.22 -0.67
CA GLU A 312 9.83 -41.40 -1.37
C GLU A 312 9.10 -42.31 -0.39
N SER A 313 7.87 -42.64 -0.77
CA SER A 313 7.19 -43.89 -0.50
C SER A 313 6.76 -44.20 0.92
N GLU A 314 5.49 -43.91 1.22
CA GLU A 314 4.62 -44.92 1.84
C GLU A 314 3.14 -44.66 1.53
N TYR A 315 2.76 -45.01 0.30
CA TYR A 315 1.43 -45.57 0.03
C TYR A 315 1.70 -46.93 -0.59
N PHE A 316 1.38 -48.03 0.10
CA PHE A 316 0.75 -49.23 -0.47
C PHE A 316 0.43 -50.24 0.65
N TYR A 317 -0.87 -50.58 0.71
CA TYR A 317 -1.58 -51.62 1.47
C TYR A 317 -1.72 -51.49 2.99
#